data_AF-A0A2L2YZC0-F1
#
_entry.id   AF-A0A2L2YZC0-F1
#
_cell.length_a   1.000
_cell.length_b   1.000
_cell.length_c   1.000
_cell.angle_alpha   90.00
_cell.angle_beta   90.00
_cell.angle_gamma   90.00
#
_symmetry.space_group_name_H-M   'P 1'
#
loop_
_entity.id
_entity.type
_entity.pdbx_description
1 polymer ?
#
loop_
_entity_poly.entity_id
_entity_poly.type
_entity_poly.pdbx_seq_one_letter_code
_entity_poly.pdbx_strand_id
1 'polypeptide(L)' 'ISYLSKKVYEEIIEIMGRQIINQIITQINNDDTKYYSTVMVTTPDLSHNAQLAIVLRYCFRGKVYNRCVSFI' A
#
# COMPACT_ATOMS: atom_id res chain seq x y z
N ILE A 1 10.65 -25.23 13.73
CA ILE A 1 9.79 -25.77 12.64
C ILE A 1 8.81 -24.67 12.27
N SER A 2 8.84 -24.16 11.03
CA SER A 2 7.78 -23.28 10.54
C SER A 2 6.60 -24.16 10.14
N TYR A 3 5.48 -24.04 10.86
CA TYR A 3 4.25 -24.81 10.59
C TYR A 3 3.61 -24.43 9.25
N LEU A 4 3.98 -23.28 8.71
CA LEU A 4 3.53 -22.78 7.42
C LEU A 4 4.69 -22.86 6.43
N SER A 5 4.45 -23.49 5.27
CA SER A 5 5.44 -23.52 4.20
C SER A 5 5.65 -22.11 3.64
N LYS A 6 6.84 -21.87 3.08
CA LYS A 6 7.18 -20.59 2.44
C LYS A 6 6.10 -20.15 1.45
N LYS A 7 5.71 -21.07 0.58
CA LYS A 7 4.69 -20.87 -0.44
C LYS A 7 3.35 -20.43 0.15
N VAL A 8 2.89 -21.10 1.21
CA VAL A 8 1.58 -20.81 1.80
C VAL A 8 1.56 -19.45 2.48
N TYR A 9 2.63 -19.04 3.18
CA TYR A 9 2.64 -17.70 3.77
C TYR A 9 2.69 -16.61 2.69
N GLU A 10 3.44 -16.80 1.60
CA GLU A 10 3.54 -15.85 0.49
C GLU A 10 2.18 -15.66 -0.19
N GLU A 11 1.46 -16.75 -0.47
CA GLU A 11 0.11 -16.69 -1.05
C GLU A 11 -0.88 -15.95 -0.13
N ILE A 12 -0.81 -16.21 1.18
CA ILE A 12 -1.66 -15.51 2.16
C ILE A 12 -1.37 -14.01 2.15
N ILE A 13 -0.10 -13.60 2.17
CA ILE A 13 0.30 -12.18 2.08
C ILE A 13 -0.24 -11.55 0.79
N GLU A 14 -0.12 -12.24 -0.34
CA GLU A 14 -0.57 -11.72 -1.63
C GLU A 14 -2.09 -11.55 -1.69
N ILE A 15 -2.86 -12.52 -1.17
CA ILE A 15 -4.32 -12.41 -1.09
C ILE A 15 -4.73 -11.23 -0.19
N MET A 16 -4.12 -11.08 0.98
CA MET A 16 -4.39 -9.95 1.88
C MET A 16 -4.03 -8.62 1.24
N GLY A 17 -2.88 -8.54 0.56
CA GLY A 17 -2.44 -7.36 -0.17
C GLY A 17 -3.44 -6.94 -1.24
N ARG A 18 -3.90 -7.88 -2.08
CA ARG A 18 -4.93 -7.63 -3.10
C ARG A 18 -6.24 -7.11 -2.50
N GLN A 19 -6.70 -7.71 -1.39
CA GLN A 19 -7.93 -7.27 -0.73
C GLN A 19 -7.81 -5.82 -0.22
N ILE A 20 -6.69 -5.47 0.42
CA ILE A 20 -6.45 -4.11 0.92
C ILE A 20 -6.37 -3.11 -0.23
N ILE A 21 -5.66 -3.44 -1.32
CA ILE A 21 -5.56 -2.58 -2.50
C ILE A 21 -6.95 -2.33 -3.12
N ASN A 22 -7.78 -3.37 -3.26
CA ASN A 22 -9.13 -3.23 -3.79
C ASN A 22 -10.00 -2.33 -2.89
N GLN A 23 -9.89 -2.45 -1.57
CA GLN A 23 -10.58 -1.57 -0.64
C GLN A 23 -10.13 -0.10 -0.77
N ILE A 24 -8.83 0.14 -0.91
CA ILE A 24 -8.27 1.48 -1.12
C ILE A 24 -8.82 2.08 -2.43
N ILE A 25 -8.77 1.33 -3.54
CA ILE A 25 -9.32 1.76 -4.84
C ILE A 25 -10.80 2.07 -4.73
N THR A 26 -11.57 1.22 -4.04
CA THR A 26 -13.01 1.43 -3.84
C THR A 26 -13.30 2.71 -3.06
N GLN A 27 -12.47 3.04 -2.06
CA GLN A 27 -12.61 4.28 -1.28
C GLN A 27 -12.26 5.52 -2.10
N ILE A 28 -11.22 5.45 -2.95
CA ILE A 28 -10.82 6.57 -3.81
C ILE A 28 -11.87 6.84 -4.87
N ASN A 29 -12.44 5.78 -5.45
CA ASN A 29 -13.45 5.88 -6.51
C ASN A 29 -14.85 6.21 -5.99
N ASN A 30 -15.04 6.30 -4.67
CA ASN A 30 -16.30 6.68 -4.07
C ASN A 30 -16.52 8.19 -4.25
N ASP A 31 -17.77 8.61 -4.50
CA ASP A 31 -18.16 10.01 -4.66
C ASP A 31 -17.81 10.90 -3.45
N ASP A 32 -17.67 10.31 -2.25
CA ASP A 32 -17.22 10.99 -1.03
C ASP A 32 -15.72 11.38 -1.06
N THR A 33 -14.93 10.85 -2.00
CA THR A 33 -13.49 11.16 -2.15
C THR A 33 -13.27 12.07 -3.36
N LYS A 34 -13.11 13.36 -3.11
CA LYS A 34 -12.88 14.36 -4.17
C LYS A 34 -11.42 14.58 -4.52
N TYR A 35 -10.52 14.23 -3.60
CA TYR A 35 -9.09 14.52 -3.72
C TYR A 35 -8.25 13.33 -3.27
N TYR A 36 -7.29 12.96 -4.11
CA TYR A 36 -6.22 12.04 -3.77
C TYR A 36 -4.90 12.59 -4.31
N SER A 37 -3.80 12.10 -3.73
CA SER A 37 -2.44 12.45 -4.12
C SER A 37 -1.55 11.22 -3.93
N THR A 38 -0.51 11.14 -4.76
CA THR A 38 0.52 10.12 -4.65
C THR A 38 1.80 10.80 -4.20
N VAL A 39 2.34 10.32 -3.09
CA VAL A 39 3.62 10.77 -2.51
C VAL A 39 4.65 9.71 -2.80
N MET A 40 5.77 10.13 -3.38
CA MET A 40 6.91 9.27 -3.65
C MET A 40 8.03 9.66 -2.68
N VAL A 41 8.51 8.69 -1.90
CA VAL A 41 9.55 8.91 -0.88
C VAL A 41 10.73 8.00 -1.18
N THR A 42 11.90 8.57 -1.44
CA THR A 42 13.15 7.81 -1.49
C THR A 42 13.77 7.74 -0.10
N THR A 43 14.18 6.56 0.31
CA THR A 43 15.04 6.38 1.48
C THR A 43 16.32 5.69 1.02
N PRO A 44 17.45 6.41 0.94
CA PRO A 44 18.72 5.77 0.61
C PRO A 44 19.09 4.81 1.74
N ASP A 45 19.29 3.54 1.41
CA ASP A 45 19.76 2.55 2.38
C ASP A 45 21.29 2.63 2.54
N LEU A 46 21.83 1.91 3.54
CA LEU A 46 23.28 1.81 3.76
C LEU A 46 24.03 1.22 2.55
N SER A 47 23.34 0.47 1.67
CA SER A 47 23.93 -0.16 0.48
C SER A 47 23.93 0.73 -0.76
N HIS A 48 23.52 2.00 -0.64
CA HIS A 48 23.35 2.97 -1.74
C HIS A 48 22.29 2.56 -2.79
N ASN A 49 21.42 1.60 -2.48
CA ASN A 49 20.24 1.29 -3.27
C ASN A 49 19.09 2.17 -2.77
N ALA A 50 18.67 3.12 -3.61
CA ALA A 50 17.52 3.95 -3.28
C ALA A 50 16.24 3.14 -3.44
N GLN A 51 15.59 2.79 -2.33
CA GLN A 51 14.24 2.23 -2.35
C GLN A 51 13.22 3.37 -2.41
N LEU A 52 12.30 3.30 -3.37
CA LEU A 52 11.25 4.29 -3.57
C LEU A 52 9.92 3.77 -3.02
N ALA A 53 9.43 4.35 -1.93
CA ALA A 53 8.11 4.07 -1.39
C ALA A 53 7.03 4.90 -2.12
N ILE A 54 5.95 4.25 -2.51
CA ILE A 54 4.74 4.89 -3.04
C ILE A 54 3.69 4.93 -1.93
N VAL A 55 3.30 6.13 -1.54
CA VAL A 55 2.27 6.39 -0.53
C VAL A 55 1.11 7.13 -1.16
N LEU A 56 -0.08 6.58 -1.05
CA LEU A 56 -1.30 7.22 -1.48
C LEU A 56 -1.97 7.97 -0.30
N ARG A 57 -2.32 9.24 -0.52
CA ARG A 57 -3.06 10.07 0.44
C ARG A 57 -4.39 10.50 -0.16
N TYR A 58 -5.49 10.26 0.54
CA TYR A 58 -6.85 10.65 0.10
C TYR A 58 -7.73 11.03 1.29
N CYS A 59 -8.76 11.84 1.05
CA CYS A 59 -9.77 12.19 2.05
C CYS A 59 -11.06 11.42 1.77
N PHE A 60 -11.44 10.53 2.69
CA PHE A 60 -12.66 9.74 2.59
C PHE A 60 -13.52 10.00 3.83
N ARG A 61 -14.80 10.39 3.61
CA ARG A 61 -15.76 10.72 4.67
C ARG A 61 -15.21 11.72 5.72
N GLY A 62 -14.53 12.74 5.24
CA GLY A 62 -13.94 13.80 6.08
C GLY A 62 -12.68 13.39 6.85
N LYS A 63 -12.12 12.20 6.61
CA LYS A 63 -10.87 11.73 7.24
C LYS A 63 -9.77 11.54 6.20
N VAL A 64 -8.56 11.95 6.55
CA VAL A 64 -7.37 11.77 5.71
C VAL A 64 -6.75 10.40 5.99
N TYR A 65 -6.54 9.62 4.93
CA TYR A 65 -5.85 8.34 4.96
C TYR A 65 -4.50 8.46 4.27
N ASN A 66 -3.47 7.80 4.82
CA ASN A 66 -2.16 7.62 4.20
C ASN A 66 -1.89 6.12 4.09
N ARG A 67 -1.68 5.61 2.87
CA ARG A 67 -1.52 4.19 2.58
C ARG A 67 -0.23 3.95 1.80
N CYS A 68 0.72 3.24 2.38
CA CYS A 68 1.86 2.72 1.63
C CYS A 68 1.38 1.57 0.75
N VAL A 69 1.51 1.70 -0.57
CA VAL A 69 0.93 0.74 -1.53
C VAL A 69 1.99 -0.10 -2.23
N SER A 70 3.22 0.39 -2.38
CA SER A 70 4.31 -0.36 -3.01
C SER A 70 5.67 0.25 -2.71
N PHE A 71 6.72 -0.53 -2.97
CA PHE A 71 8.11 -0.11 -3.02
C PHE A 71 8.67 -0.50 -4.38
N ILE A 72 9.43 0.41 -5.00
CA ILE A 72 10.14 0.23 -6.27
C ILE A 72 11.65 0.33 -6.01
#